data_AF-A0A087AF35-F1
#
_entry.id   AF-A0A087AF35-F1
#
_cell.length_a   1.000
_cell.length_b   1.000
_cell.length_c   1.000
_cell.angle_alpha   90.00
_cell.angle_beta   90.00
_cell.angle_gamma   90.00
#
_symmetry.space_group_name_H-M   'P 1'
#
loop_
_entity.id
_entity.type
_entity.pdbx_description
1 polymer ?
#
loop_
_entity_poly.entity_id
_entity_poly.type
_entity_poly.pdbx_seq_one_letter_code
_entity_poly.pdbx_strand_id
1 'polypeptide(L)'
;MSLWVRRKMAMRFLYAMNFLHKRGVCHRDLSYRNVLVHTYNEAFMVKVADFGLAKERNSDLTSTGSSMKGSIEDPALKSFKDFKPVNDIYSIGFILNYILTGKENLVTDGSRLGSIIQKCSATNPADRYQTVWDIIEDMRKAECPVG
;
A
#
# COMPACT_ATOMS: atom_id res chain seq x y z
N MET A 1 16.97 -12.48 -1.41
CA MET A 1 16.52 -11.53 -0.36
C MET A 1 15.70 -12.28 0.67
N SER A 2 16.08 -12.25 1.95
CA SER A 2 15.37 -12.99 3.01
C SER A 2 14.00 -12.40 3.32
N LEU A 3 13.11 -13.21 3.91
CA LEU A 3 11.79 -12.76 4.36
C LEU A 3 11.90 -11.59 5.35
N TRP A 4 12.90 -11.60 6.22
CA TRP A 4 13.17 -10.51 7.16
C TRP A 4 13.44 -9.17 6.44
N VAL A 5 14.27 -9.18 5.39
CA VAL A 5 14.53 -7.98 4.59
C VAL A 5 13.24 -7.52 3.90
N ARG A 6 12.47 -8.44 3.31
CA ARG A 6 11.17 -8.14 2.68
C ARG A 6 10.19 -7.49 3.65
N ARG A 7 10.07 -8.00 4.88
CA ARG A 7 9.21 -7.43 5.93
C ARG A 7 9.64 -6.03 6.30
N LYS A 8 10.94 -5.79 6.49
CA LYS A 8 11.45 -4.44 6.74
C LYS A 8 11.16 -3.48 5.57
N MET A 9 11.24 -3.93 4.31
CA MET A 9 10.82 -3.13 3.15
C MET A 9 9.33 -2.78 3.21
N ALA A 10 8.48 -3.76 3.47
CA ALA A 10 7.04 -3.56 3.65
C ALA A 10 6.72 -2.55 4.76
N MET A 11 7.41 -2.64 5.90
CA MET A 11 7.24 -1.68 6.99
C MET A 11 7.63 -0.25 6.59
N ARG A 12 8.75 -0.07 5.88
CA ARG A 12 9.16 1.27 5.39
C ARG A 12 8.14 1.85 4.40
N PHE A 13 7.62 1.03 3.50
CA PHE A 13 6.54 1.43 2.60
C PHE A 13 5.28 1.88 3.37
N LEU A 14 4.84 1.09 4.35
CA LEU A 14 3.69 1.43 5.19
C LEU A 14 3.90 2.73 5.98
N TYR A 15 5.08 2.97 6.54
CA TYR A 15 5.37 4.23 7.22
C TYR A 15 5.29 5.44 6.27
N ALA A 16 5.77 5.30 5.03
CA ALA A 16 5.66 6.36 4.04
C ALA A 16 4.18 6.65 3.69
N MET A 17 3.37 5.61 3.46
CA MET A 17 1.94 5.78 3.19
C MET A 17 1.17 6.37 4.38
N ASN A 18 1.48 5.91 5.60
CA ASN A 18 0.90 6.47 6.82
C ASN A 18 1.26 7.95 6.99
N PHE A 19 2.49 8.36 6.66
CA PHE A 19 2.92 9.75 6.69
C PHE A 19 2.12 10.63 5.73
N LEU A 20 1.86 10.15 4.50
CA LEU A 20 1.03 10.85 3.51
C LEU A 20 -0.41 10.99 3.99
N HIS A 21 -1.01 9.89 4.44
CA HIS A 21 -2.41 9.87 4.91
C HIS A 21 -2.62 10.77 6.13
N LYS A 22 -1.65 10.82 7.06
CA LYS A 22 -1.69 11.75 8.21
C LYS A 22 -1.65 13.23 7.81
N ARG A 23 -1.13 13.55 6.62
CA ARG A 23 -1.15 14.91 6.04
C ARG A 23 -2.37 15.15 5.15
N GLY A 24 -3.33 14.23 5.13
CA GLY A 24 -4.50 14.34 4.29
C GLY A 24 -4.21 14.15 2.79
N VAL A 25 -3.06 13.56 2.45
CA VAL A 25 -2.66 13.28 1.07
C VAL A 25 -2.93 11.81 0.75
N CYS A 26 -3.70 11.56 -0.32
CA CYS A 26 -3.82 10.23 -0.94
C CYS A 26 -2.88 10.16 -2.14
N HIS A 27 -2.27 9.00 -2.39
CA HIS A 27 -1.36 8.82 -3.52
C HIS A 27 -2.10 8.65 -4.84
N ARG A 28 -3.19 7.85 -4.86
CA ARG A 28 -4.10 7.65 -6.02
C ARG A 28 -3.54 6.93 -7.23
N ASP A 29 -2.25 6.61 -7.23
CA ASP A 29 -1.54 6.01 -8.37
C ASP A 29 -0.50 5.00 -7.90
N LEU A 30 -0.87 4.20 -6.90
CA LEU A 30 0.01 3.16 -6.40
C LEU A 30 0.16 2.06 -7.45
N SER A 31 1.42 1.81 -7.83
CA SER A 31 1.82 0.75 -8.74
C SER A 31 3.13 0.13 -8.27
N TYR A 32 3.46 -1.06 -8.78
CA TYR A 32 4.73 -1.73 -8.47
C TYR A 32 5.96 -0.91 -8.88
N ARG A 33 5.82 -0.03 -9.88
CA ARG A 33 6.90 0.85 -10.38
C ARG A 33 7.11 2.08 -9.49
N ASN A 34 6.11 2.46 -8.71
CA ASN A 34 6.13 3.65 -7.87
C ASN A 34 6.67 3.39 -6.45
N VAL A 35 7.14 2.16 -6.19
CA VAL A 35 7.85 1.79 -4.96
C VAL A 35 9.31 1.51 -5.29
N LEU A 36 10.15 2.52 -5.07
CA LEU A 36 11.57 2.46 -5.39
C LEU A 36 12.36 1.88 -4.22
N VAL A 37 13.20 0.89 -4.51
CA VAL A 37 14.13 0.32 -3.56
C VAL A 37 15.54 0.70 -3.98
N HIS A 38 16.23 1.46 -3.14
CA HIS A 38 17.64 1.77 -3.33
C HIS A 38 18.46 1.03 -2.29
N THR A 39 19.41 0.21 -2.75
CA THR A 39 20.36 -0.52 -1.90
C THR A 39 21.71 0.18 -1.90
N TYR A 40 22.25 0.45 -0.72
CA TYR A 40 23.59 0.98 -0.52
C TYR A 40 24.33 0.09 0.46
N ASN A 41 25.33 -0.66 -0.02
CA ASN A 41 26.01 -1.71 0.74
C ASN A 41 24.99 -2.68 1.36
N GLU A 42 25.01 -2.85 2.68
CA GLU A 42 24.07 -3.69 3.44
C GLU A 42 22.76 -2.98 3.84
N ALA A 43 22.65 -1.68 3.55
CA ALA A 43 21.46 -0.89 3.85
C ALA A 43 20.53 -0.78 2.63
N PHE A 44 19.23 -0.63 2.88
CA PHE A 44 18.26 -0.32 1.84
C PHE A 44 17.29 0.77 2.28
N MET A 45 16.82 1.54 1.31
CA MET A 45 15.84 2.59 1.47
C MET A 45 14.66 2.33 0.53
N VAL A 46 13.46 2.35 1.08
CA VAL A 46 12.22 2.33 0.29
C VAL A 46 11.71 3.76 0.16
N LYS A 47 11.44 4.19 -1.06
CA LYS A 47 10.83 5.48 -1.38
C LYS A 47 9.57 5.25 -2.20
N VAL A 48 8.53 6.02 -1.90
CA VAL A 48 7.32 6.09 -2.74
C VAL A 48 7.51 7.26 -3.70
N ALA A 49 7.31 7.03 -4.98
CA ALA A 49 7.57 7.97 -6.06
C ALA A 49 6.33 8.18 -6.92
N ASP A 50 6.40 9.17 -7.81
CA ASP A 50 5.32 9.58 -8.71
C ASP A 50 4.05 10.06 -7.99
N PHE A 51 4.15 11.29 -7.47
CA PHE A 51 3.02 12.01 -6.88
C PHE A 51 2.20 12.77 -7.92
N GLY A 52 2.29 12.42 -9.21
CA GLY A 52 1.63 13.16 -10.30
C GLY A 52 0.10 13.23 -10.16
N LEU A 53 -0.50 12.27 -9.45
CA LEU A 53 -1.93 12.25 -9.11
C LEU A 53 -2.20 12.44 -7.60
N ALA A 54 -1.17 12.70 -6.79
CA ALA A 54 -1.34 12.88 -5.36
C ALA A 54 -2.15 14.14 -5.06
N LYS A 55 -3.07 14.04 -4.09
CA LYS A 55 -4.01 15.12 -3.81
C LYS A 55 -4.23 15.32 -2.32
N GLU A 56 -4.17 16.58 -1.89
CA GLU A 56 -4.63 17.00 -0.58
C GLU A 56 -6.17 16.94 -0.51
N ARG A 57 -6.68 16.52 0.64
CA ARG A 57 -8.12 16.32 0.92
C ARG A 57 -9.03 17.49 0.50
N ASN A 58 -8.52 18.72 0.48
CA ASN A 58 -9.28 19.96 0.29
C ASN A 58 -8.94 20.73 -0.99
N SER A 59 -8.18 20.15 -1.93
CA SER A 59 -7.88 20.86 -3.18
C SER A 59 -9.01 20.70 -4.21
N ASP A 60 -9.52 21.80 -4.76
CA ASP A 60 -10.65 21.77 -5.72
C ASP A 60 -10.21 21.58 -7.18
N LEU A 61 -8.90 21.54 -7.47
CA LEU A 61 -8.44 21.27 -8.85
C LEU A 61 -8.71 19.82 -9.25
N THR A 62 -9.50 19.66 -10.31
CA THR A 62 -9.75 18.40 -11.00
C THR A 62 -8.65 18.17 -12.03
N SER A 63 -7.67 17.32 -11.73
CA SER A 63 -6.93 16.65 -12.81
C SER A 63 -7.85 15.56 -13.35
N THR A 64 -8.54 15.87 -14.44
CA THR A 64 -9.44 14.97 -15.15
C THR A 64 -8.63 13.93 -15.92
N GLY A 65 -8.82 12.66 -15.59
CA GLY A 65 -8.87 11.60 -16.60
C GLY A 65 -7.57 11.05 -17.16
N SER A 66 -6.69 10.53 -16.30
CA SER A 66 -5.73 9.52 -16.75
C SER A 66 -5.82 8.31 -15.85
N SER A 67 -6.50 7.26 -16.30
CA SER A 67 -6.19 5.91 -15.82
C SER A 67 -4.79 5.60 -16.35
N MET A 68 -3.80 5.62 -15.46
CA MET A 68 -2.42 5.38 -15.85
C MET A 68 -2.22 3.87 -16.06
N LYS A 69 -1.66 3.51 -17.21
CA LYS A 69 -1.51 2.10 -17.62
C LYS A 69 -0.58 1.36 -16.63
N GLY A 70 -1.16 0.54 -15.75
CA GLY A 70 -0.44 -0.31 -14.79
C GLY A 70 -0.59 0.08 -13.31
N SER A 71 -1.48 1.00 -12.99
CA SER A 71 -1.85 1.31 -11.61
C SER A 71 -2.81 0.28 -11.05
N ILE A 72 -2.72 0.02 -9.75
CA ILE A 72 -3.63 -0.91 -9.07
C ILE A 72 -4.88 -0.12 -8.69
N GLU A 73 -5.92 -0.24 -9.50
CA GLU A 73 -7.18 0.49 -9.32
C GLU A 73 -8.13 -0.24 -8.36
N ASP A 74 -8.71 0.52 -7.43
CA ASP A 74 -9.72 -0.01 -6.52
C ASP A 74 -11.06 -0.21 -7.27
N PRO A 75 -11.58 -1.45 -7.37
CA PRO A 75 -12.82 -1.72 -8.09
C PRO A 75 -14.06 -1.06 -7.44
N ALA A 76 -13.98 -0.66 -6.17
CA ALA A 76 -15.06 0.06 -5.50
C ALA A 76 -15.06 1.58 -5.81
N LEU A 77 -14.01 2.10 -6.45
CA LEU A 77 -13.91 3.51 -6.80
C LEU A 77 -14.70 3.80 -8.08
N LYS A 78 -15.79 4.57 -7.95
CA LYS A 78 -16.62 4.97 -9.10
C LYS A 78 -16.08 6.18 -9.84
N SER A 79 -15.38 7.06 -9.13
CA SER A 79 -14.82 8.30 -9.67
C SER A 79 -13.60 8.72 -8.88
N PHE A 80 -12.58 9.25 -9.57
CA PHE A 80 -11.39 9.84 -8.95
C PHE A 80 -11.70 10.99 -7.98
N LYS A 81 -12.88 11.62 -8.09
CA LYS A 81 -13.33 12.66 -7.15
C LYS A 81 -13.69 12.09 -5.77
N ASP A 82 -14.14 10.84 -5.72
CA ASP A 82 -14.57 10.17 -4.48
C ASP A 82 -13.43 9.44 -3.77
N PHE A 83 -12.19 9.62 -4.25
CA PHE A 83 -11.01 8.93 -3.73
C PHE A 83 -10.75 9.28 -2.26
N LYS A 84 -10.62 8.23 -1.45
CA LYS A 84 -10.38 8.27 0.00
C LYS A 84 -9.15 7.43 0.35
N PRO A 85 -8.59 7.59 1.56
CA PRO A 85 -7.46 6.77 2.03
C PRO A 85 -7.69 5.26 1.91
N VAL A 86 -8.93 4.78 2.06
CA VAL A 86 -9.30 3.37 1.94
C VAL A 86 -9.12 2.79 0.53
N ASN A 87 -9.09 3.65 -0.50
CA ASN A 87 -8.81 3.25 -1.86
C ASN A 87 -7.30 3.02 -2.06
N ASP A 88 -6.43 3.85 -1.46
CA ASP A 88 -4.98 3.55 -1.41
C ASP A 88 -4.71 2.24 -0.65
N ILE A 89 -5.50 1.92 0.39
CA ILE A 89 -5.37 0.67 1.17
C ILE A 89 -5.56 -0.58 0.30
N TYR A 90 -6.43 -0.52 -0.70
CA TYR A 90 -6.57 -1.61 -1.68
C TYR A 90 -5.26 -1.86 -2.42
N SER A 91 -4.68 -0.82 -3.02
CA SER A 91 -3.42 -0.90 -3.77
C SER A 91 -2.23 -1.26 -2.88
N ILE A 92 -2.22 -0.80 -1.61
CA ILE A 92 -1.25 -1.20 -0.58
C ILE A 92 -1.24 -2.72 -0.41
N GLY A 93 -2.40 -3.39 -0.43
CA GLY A 93 -2.49 -4.85 -0.29
C GLY A 93 -1.69 -5.59 -1.37
N PHE A 94 -1.83 -5.18 -2.63
CA PHE A 94 -1.10 -5.76 -3.76
C PHE A 94 0.41 -5.47 -3.68
N ILE A 95 0.79 -4.25 -3.31
CA ILE A 95 2.21 -3.90 -3.12
C ILE A 95 2.83 -4.71 -1.99
N LEU A 96 2.14 -4.87 -0.86
CA LEU A 96 2.60 -5.71 0.25
C LEU A 96 2.78 -7.16 -0.19
N ASN A 97 1.82 -7.72 -0.91
CA ASN A 97 1.91 -9.05 -1.48
C ASN A 97 3.16 -9.21 -2.37
N TYR A 98 3.38 -8.25 -3.27
CA TYR A 98 4.53 -8.25 -4.16
C TYR A 98 5.86 -8.17 -3.40
N ILE A 99 5.98 -7.27 -2.42
CA ILE A 99 7.20 -7.14 -1.60
C ILE A 99 7.49 -8.44 -0.83
N LEU A 100 6.47 -9.07 -0.24
CA LEU A 100 6.62 -10.23 0.62
C LEU A 100 6.85 -11.53 -0.17
N THR A 101 6.21 -11.67 -1.33
CA THR A 101 6.17 -12.95 -2.08
C THR A 101 6.98 -12.90 -3.38
N GLY A 102 7.10 -11.72 -4.00
CA GLY A 102 7.63 -11.54 -5.35
C GLY A 102 6.61 -11.81 -6.46
N LYS A 103 5.32 -11.98 -6.13
CA LYS A 103 4.24 -12.26 -7.07
C LYS A 103 3.22 -11.12 -7.08
N GLU A 104 2.68 -10.81 -8.25
CA GLU A 104 1.60 -9.80 -8.38
C GLU A 104 0.23 -10.38 -7.99
N ASN A 105 0.03 -11.68 -8.21
CA ASN A 105 -1.19 -12.37 -7.80
C ASN A 105 -1.25 -12.48 -6.26
N LEU A 106 -2.38 -12.09 -5.69
CA LEU A 106 -2.62 -12.16 -4.25
C LEU A 106 -2.48 -13.60 -3.75
N VAL A 107 -1.67 -13.78 -2.72
CA VAL A 107 -1.48 -15.07 -2.08
C VAL A 107 -2.58 -15.32 -1.05
N THR A 108 -3.14 -16.53 -1.08
CA THR A 108 -4.12 -17.03 -0.11
C THR A 108 -3.58 -18.28 0.56
N ASP A 109 -2.63 -18.12 1.49
CA ASP A 109 -1.95 -19.24 2.16
C ASP A 109 -2.43 -19.46 3.61
N GLY A 110 -3.49 -18.77 4.04
CA GLY A 110 -4.04 -18.84 5.40
C GLY A 110 -3.10 -18.30 6.49
N SER A 111 -1.92 -17.81 6.13
CA SER A 111 -0.97 -17.23 7.08
C SER A 111 -1.48 -15.89 7.59
N ARG A 112 -0.96 -15.46 8.75
CA ARG A 112 -1.27 -14.15 9.32
C ARG A 112 -0.94 -13.00 8.36
N LEU A 113 0.13 -13.12 7.58
CA LEU A 113 0.49 -12.15 6.54
C LEU A 113 -0.52 -12.19 5.38
N GLY A 114 -0.93 -13.38 4.96
CA GLY A 114 -1.99 -13.58 3.97
C GLY A 114 -3.30 -12.92 4.39
N SER A 115 -3.73 -13.07 5.65
CA SER A 115 -4.93 -12.42 6.18
C SER A 115 -4.83 -10.88 6.17
N ILE A 116 -3.66 -10.31 6.47
CA ILE A 116 -3.44 -8.85 6.40
C ILE A 116 -3.58 -8.37 4.95
N ILE A 117 -2.94 -9.07 4.00
CA ILE A 117 -3.02 -8.75 2.57
C ILE A 117 -4.47 -8.82 2.09
N GLN A 118 -5.17 -9.91 2.39
CA GLN A 118 -6.57 -10.12 2.00
C GLN A 118 -7.48 -9.02 2.55
N LYS A 119 -7.28 -8.63 3.82
CA LYS A 119 -8.05 -7.54 4.43
C LYS A 119 -7.78 -6.21 3.74
N CYS A 120 -6.54 -5.92 3.32
CA CYS A 120 -6.25 -4.71 2.54
C CYS A 120 -6.97 -4.73 1.19
N SER A 121 -6.95 -5.86 0.48
CA SER A 121 -7.47 -6.01 -0.88
C SER A 121 -8.94 -6.45 -0.97
N ALA A 122 -9.72 -6.31 0.12
CA ALA A 122 -11.13 -6.70 0.12
C ALA A 122 -11.93 -5.88 -0.91
N THR A 123 -12.89 -6.50 -1.60
CA THR A 123 -13.71 -5.79 -2.61
C THR A 123 -14.57 -4.70 -1.97
N ASN A 124 -15.12 -4.95 -0.79
CA ASN A 124 -15.89 -3.97 -0.03
C ASN A 124 -14.95 -3.10 0.84
N PRO A 125 -14.93 -1.77 0.64
CA PRO A 125 -14.07 -0.87 1.42
C PRO A 125 -14.31 -0.90 2.93
N ALA A 126 -15.51 -1.27 3.38
CA ALA A 126 -15.82 -1.38 4.81
C ALA A 126 -15.09 -2.54 5.50
N ASP A 127 -14.74 -3.58 4.74
CA ASP A 127 -14.05 -4.77 5.25
C ASP A 127 -12.52 -4.56 5.30
N ARG A 128 -12.03 -3.45 4.75
CA ARG A 128 -10.61 -3.10 4.75
C ARG A 128 -10.17 -2.50 6.08
N TYR A 129 -8.85 -2.43 6.27
CA TYR A 129 -8.29 -1.48 7.22
C TYR A 129 -8.73 -0.06 6.85
N GLN A 130 -9.02 0.76 7.87
CA GLN A 130 -9.46 2.14 7.65
C GLN A 130 -8.28 3.12 7.74
N THR A 131 -7.18 2.70 8.37
CA THR A 131 -5.93 3.46 8.41
C THR A 131 -4.73 2.58 8.09
N VAL A 132 -3.68 3.17 7.53
CA VAL A 132 -2.39 2.48 7.33
C VAL A 132 -1.74 2.11 8.66
N TRP A 133 -2.03 2.87 9.73
CA TRP A 133 -1.56 2.55 11.07
C TRP A 133 -2.06 1.21 11.59
N ASP A 134 -3.32 0.86 11.32
CA ASP A 134 -3.87 -0.43 11.73
C ASP A 134 -3.16 -1.61 11.02
N ILE A 135 -2.74 -1.40 9.76
CA ILE A 135 -1.93 -2.36 9.01
C ILE A 135 -0.55 -2.52 9.67
N ILE A 136 0.09 -1.41 10.04
CA ILE A 136 1.40 -1.40 10.72
C ILE A 136 1.34 -2.18 12.04
N GLU A 137 0.29 -1.97 12.84
CA GLU A 137 0.11 -2.67 14.11
C GLU A 137 -0.08 -4.17 13.94
N ASP A 138 -0.88 -4.60 12.96
CA ASP A 138 -1.06 -6.04 12.71
C ASP A 138 0.18 -6.69 12.09
N MET A 139 0.92 -5.98 11.24
CA MET A 139 2.21 -6.43 10.70
C MET A 139 3.24 -6.68 11.80
N ARG A 140 3.32 -5.79 12.81
CA ARG A 140 4.19 -5.96 14.00
C ARG A 140 3.81 -7.19 14.82
N LYS A 141 2.52 -7.42 15.06
CA LYS A 141 2.06 -8.62 15.79
C LYS A 141 2.36 -9.91 15.02
N ALA A 142 2.43 -9.84 13.69
CA ALA A 142 2.84 -10.96 12.86
C ALA A 142 4.37 -11.19 12.84
N GLU A 143 5.17 -10.32 13.47
CA GLU A 143 6.63 -10.46 13.62
C GLU A 143 7.02 -11.23 14.88
N CYS A 144 6.13 -11.38 15.87
CA CYS A 144 6.42 -12.22 17.03
C CYS A 144 6.28 -13.70 16.66
N PRO A 145 7.38 -14.47 16.57
CA PRO A 145 7.29 -15.86 16.97
C PRO A 145 6.96 -15.84 18.47
N VAL A 146 5.87 -16.48 18.85
CA VAL A 146 5.79 -17.04 20.20
C VAL A 146 7.07 -17.87 20.39
N GLY A 147 7.90 -17.42 21.33
CA GLY A 147 9.02 -18.21 21.82
C GLY A 147 8.55 -19.48 22.52
#